data_AF-A0A7X9HV34-F1
#
_entry.id   AF-A0A7X9HV34-F1
#
_cell.length_a   1.000
_cell.length_b   1.000
_cell.length_c   1.000
_cell.angle_alpha   90.00
_cell.angle_beta   90.00
_cell.angle_gamma   90.00
#
_symmetry.space_group_name_H-M   'P 1'
#
loop_
_entity.id
_entity.type
_entity.pdbx_description
1 polymer ?
#
loop_
_entity_poly.entity_id
_entity_poly.type
_entity_poly.pdbx_seq_one_letter_code
_entity_poly.pdbx_strand_id
1 'polypeptide(L)'
;MKIIYRFLSILLVFMVLCSNVMIYAAEGDSSTGATDYATSLGRTLGEIYGARDFQKGEANKWSKAVPDRKEVTAMFDLEDQSSSYVRTFYSLFRSEFEEGYKDAYDKAMFEPDQTTLDQGVSDGGSIGSLLGQTNGVKDYYAGYDINFKRDLPSEKEIRDTYKLSNDYDEYEEGFIVGFITAYEESYNDAYRAANIQQASTTVTSEFVTIAGAAVGTQDGRFTVNIEPGTFYHDVNVIITTYIDAYKNQNKNFIKASDSYNVKLINSSGIADESKTIELTFEYYGDKIGGGIYRQQGSRWMYIPTTIKDNLLVAEISVNSLGSTGTTFSAFLDKDIKILRDARGHWASDEIEAYVRRGIISGYADNTFKPDNNISRAEFLTLLSRVYNWNTSWFGGSAASFKDAGTFGSYLNVINYATGQKYIYGYDDGTFKPGNPISYTEVETIMNRVLPNWSFRWANTANNMLYEKKVRSDSFDGMNNKITRAEVVYMLYKMTN
;
A
#
# COMPACT_ATOMS: atom_id res chain seq x y z
N MET A 1 42.94 27.01 9.19
CA MET A 1 42.38 27.67 7.99
C MET A 1 42.46 26.83 6.71
N LYS A 2 43.46 25.95 6.51
CA LYS A 2 43.48 24.96 5.39
C LYS A 2 42.62 23.69 5.61
N ILE A 3 42.17 23.43 6.83
CA ILE A 3 41.33 22.27 7.21
C ILE A 3 39.86 22.47 6.80
N ILE A 4 39.37 23.72 6.82
CA ILE A 4 38.00 24.07 6.41
C ILE A 4 37.81 23.86 4.88
N TYR A 5 38.87 23.98 4.09
CA TYR A 5 38.81 23.78 2.62
C TYR A 5 38.83 22.29 2.19
N ARG A 6 39.30 21.36 3.04
CA ARG A 6 39.20 19.90 2.79
C ARG A 6 37.84 19.33 3.21
N PHE A 7 37.26 19.83 4.30
CA PHE A 7 35.86 19.56 4.67
C PHE A 7 34.88 20.06 3.60
N LEU A 8 35.12 21.25 3.03
CA LEU A 8 34.27 21.75 1.95
C LEU A 8 34.38 20.91 0.67
N SER A 9 35.49 20.24 0.38
CA SER A 9 35.66 19.49 -0.88
C SER A 9 35.10 18.07 -0.83
N ILE A 10 35.12 17.40 0.32
CA ILE A 10 34.41 16.12 0.51
C ILE A 10 32.89 16.38 0.64
N LEU A 11 32.49 17.46 1.32
CA LEU A 11 31.09 17.91 1.37
C LEU A 11 30.59 18.44 0.00
N LEU A 12 31.44 19.06 -0.83
CA LEU A 12 31.08 19.45 -2.21
C LEU A 12 30.96 18.23 -3.12
N VAL A 13 31.81 17.21 -2.97
CA VAL A 13 31.70 15.96 -3.73
C VAL A 13 30.43 15.21 -3.31
N PHE A 14 30.05 15.24 -2.03
CA PHE A 14 28.76 14.72 -1.55
C PHE A 14 27.54 15.56 -2.01
N MET A 15 27.63 16.90 -2.03
CA MET A 15 26.57 17.75 -2.59
C MET A 15 26.45 17.60 -4.11
N VAL A 16 27.56 17.38 -4.83
CA VAL A 16 27.56 17.13 -6.29
C VAL A 16 27.05 15.73 -6.60
N LEU A 17 27.28 14.73 -5.75
CA LEU A 17 26.63 13.42 -5.84
C LEU A 17 25.12 13.54 -5.61
N CYS A 18 24.67 14.29 -4.58
CA CYS A 18 23.24 14.58 -4.39
C CYS A 18 22.62 15.46 -5.50
N SER A 19 23.42 16.25 -6.23
CA SER A 19 22.97 17.00 -7.40
C SER A 19 22.90 16.13 -8.65
N ASN A 20 23.79 15.15 -8.80
CA ASN A 20 23.77 14.16 -9.88
C ASN A 20 22.68 13.08 -9.67
N VAL A 21 22.25 12.86 -8.42
CA VAL A 21 21.05 12.06 -8.08
C VAL A 21 19.77 12.59 -8.73
N MET A 22 19.72 13.88 -9.13
CA MET A 22 18.58 14.46 -9.86
C MET A 22 18.78 14.51 -11.39
N ILE A 23 19.96 14.15 -11.92
CA ILE A 23 20.28 14.28 -13.35
C ILE A 23 20.52 12.92 -14.04
N TYR A 24 20.84 11.85 -13.31
CA TYR A 24 21.02 10.51 -13.89
C TYR A 24 19.75 9.63 -13.92
N ALA A 25 18.58 10.15 -13.53
CA ALA A 25 17.28 9.47 -13.64
C ALA A 25 16.75 9.36 -15.10
N ALA A 26 17.64 9.31 -16.09
CA ALA A 26 17.32 9.20 -17.51
C ALA A 26 17.75 7.86 -18.14
N GLU A 27 18.39 6.95 -17.40
CA GLU A 27 18.67 5.60 -17.89
C GLU A 27 18.18 4.56 -16.86
N GLY A 28 17.32 3.66 -17.34
CA GLY A 28 16.52 2.78 -16.51
C GLY A 28 17.34 1.79 -15.69
N ASP A 29 17.28 1.93 -14.37
CA ASP A 29 17.40 0.82 -13.44
C ASP A 29 16.54 1.09 -12.19
N SER A 30 15.55 0.22 -11.96
CA SER A 30 14.60 0.27 -10.84
C SER A 30 15.16 -0.36 -9.55
N SER A 31 16.47 -0.63 -9.53
CA SER A 31 17.20 -1.21 -8.39
C SER A 31 17.68 -0.17 -7.37
N THR A 32 17.71 1.11 -7.71
CA THR A 32 18.64 2.10 -7.12
C THR A 32 18.48 2.34 -5.61
N GLY A 33 17.28 2.45 -5.05
CA GLY A 33 17.14 2.80 -3.62
C GLY A 33 17.66 1.76 -2.62
N ALA A 34 17.37 0.47 -2.85
CA ALA A 34 17.85 -0.62 -1.99
C ALA A 34 19.31 -0.98 -2.28
N THR A 35 19.73 -0.80 -3.54
CA THR A 35 21.08 -1.07 -4.01
C THR A 35 22.03 0.00 -3.45
N ASP A 36 21.65 1.27 -3.47
CA ASP A 36 22.43 2.38 -2.91
C ASP A 36 22.52 2.30 -1.38
N TYR A 37 21.47 1.87 -0.69
CA TYR A 37 21.47 1.75 0.77
C TYR A 37 22.40 0.64 1.26
N ALA A 38 22.29 -0.57 0.69
CA ALA A 38 23.18 -1.68 1.01
C ALA A 38 24.64 -1.35 0.66
N THR A 39 24.85 -0.68 -0.48
CA THR A 39 26.17 -0.24 -0.94
C THR A 39 26.80 0.77 -0.01
N SER A 40 26.07 1.84 0.34
CA SER A 40 26.58 2.91 1.21
C SER A 40 26.93 2.38 2.60
N LEU A 41 26.09 1.51 3.17
CA LEU A 41 26.34 0.88 4.46
C LEU A 41 27.54 -0.07 4.41
N GLY A 42 27.59 -0.92 3.38
CA GLY A 42 28.69 -1.86 3.17
C GLY A 42 30.01 -1.12 3.08
N ARG A 43 30.09 -0.16 2.16
CA ARG A 43 31.25 0.69 1.92
C ARG A 43 31.74 1.37 3.20
N THR A 44 30.84 2.10 3.89
CA THR A 44 31.19 2.87 5.10
C THR A 44 31.69 1.97 6.21
N LEU A 45 31.00 0.85 6.49
CA LEU A 45 31.46 -0.09 7.52
C LEU A 45 32.76 -0.78 7.14
N GLY A 46 32.95 -1.07 5.86
CA GLY A 46 34.21 -1.57 5.33
C GLY A 46 35.34 -0.60 5.68
N GLU A 47 35.19 0.67 5.30
CA GLU A 47 36.20 1.71 5.53
C GLU A 47 36.56 1.85 7.02
N ILE A 48 35.58 1.87 7.90
CA ILE A 48 35.78 1.93 9.36
C ILE A 48 36.59 0.73 9.85
N TYR A 49 36.18 -0.49 9.47
CA TYR A 49 36.82 -1.72 9.92
C TYR A 49 38.24 -1.85 9.35
N GLY A 50 38.45 -1.42 8.11
CA GLY A 50 39.75 -1.44 7.45
C GLY A 50 40.76 -0.52 8.15
N ALA A 51 40.37 0.73 8.41
CA ALA A 51 41.21 1.69 9.12
C ALA A 51 41.54 1.21 10.55
N ARG A 52 40.53 0.70 11.27
CA ARG A 52 40.68 0.18 12.63
C ARG A 52 41.65 -1.00 12.71
N ASP A 53 41.47 -2.00 11.86
CA ASP A 53 42.30 -3.21 11.88
C ASP A 53 43.76 -2.87 11.56
N PHE A 54 44.02 -1.91 10.67
CA PHE A 54 45.37 -1.38 10.42
C PHE A 54 45.97 -0.74 11.66
N GLN A 55 45.23 0.16 12.34
CA GLN A 55 45.70 0.84 13.56
C GLN A 55 46.03 -0.14 14.70
N LYS A 56 45.31 -1.26 14.79
CA LYS A 56 45.60 -2.35 15.75
C LYS A 56 46.79 -3.22 15.36
N GLY A 57 47.39 -3.01 14.19
CA GLY A 57 48.45 -3.85 13.64
C GLY A 57 47.95 -5.24 13.22
N GLU A 58 46.65 -5.41 13.01
CA GLU A 58 46.08 -6.65 12.51
C GLU A 58 46.32 -6.77 11.01
N ALA A 59 46.46 -8.01 10.51
CA ALA A 59 46.65 -8.23 9.08
C ALA A 59 45.34 -8.02 8.30
N ASN A 60 45.41 -7.40 7.11
CA ASN A 60 44.27 -7.20 6.19
C ASN A 60 43.49 -8.51 5.97
N LYS A 61 42.36 -8.65 6.66
CA LYS A 61 41.52 -9.87 6.67
C LYS A 61 40.04 -9.50 6.72
N TRP A 62 39.59 -8.73 5.72
CA TRP A 62 38.18 -8.29 5.58
C TRP A 62 37.16 -9.43 5.78
N SER A 63 37.46 -10.64 5.28
CA SER A 63 36.54 -11.80 5.36
C SER A 63 36.27 -12.30 6.78
N LYS A 64 37.13 -11.96 7.75
CA LYS A 64 36.91 -12.21 9.18
C LYS A 64 36.27 -11.03 9.91
N ALA A 65 36.43 -9.84 9.35
CA ALA A 65 35.98 -8.59 9.91
C ALA A 65 34.52 -8.28 9.52
N VAL A 66 34.07 -8.72 8.33
CA VAL A 66 32.72 -8.48 7.82
C VAL A 66 31.65 -9.10 8.72
N PRO A 67 30.59 -8.34 9.08
CA PRO A 67 29.46 -8.88 9.83
C PRO A 67 28.76 -10.03 9.12
N ASP A 68 28.28 -11.01 9.89
CA ASP A 68 27.51 -12.12 9.36
C ASP A 68 26.08 -11.69 8.97
N ARG A 69 25.36 -12.55 8.26
CA ARG A 69 24.04 -12.21 7.75
C ARG A 69 23.03 -11.89 8.86
N LYS A 70 23.13 -12.55 10.03
CA LYS A 70 22.23 -12.28 11.16
C LYS A 70 22.56 -10.93 11.78
N GLU A 71 23.84 -10.63 11.97
CA GLU A 71 24.32 -9.34 12.45
C GLU A 71 23.81 -8.21 11.53
N VAL A 72 24.02 -8.32 10.21
CA VAL A 72 23.53 -7.34 9.21
C VAL A 72 22.00 -7.20 9.23
N THR A 73 21.28 -8.30 9.43
CA THR A 73 19.80 -8.27 9.48
C THR A 73 19.31 -7.48 10.69
N ALA A 74 19.92 -7.71 11.86
CA ALA A 74 19.58 -6.99 13.09
C ALA A 74 20.03 -5.52 13.03
N MET A 75 21.23 -5.26 12.50
CA MET A 75 21.82 -3.92 12.37
C MET A 75 20.95 -2.95 11.59
N PHE A 76 20.27 -3.44 10.54
CA PHE A 76 19.55 -2.60 9.58
C PHE A 76 18.05 -2.89 9.53
N ASP A 77 17.51 -3.47 10.62
CA ASP A 77 16.07 -3.71 10.79
C ASP A 77 15.44 -4.48 9.60
N LEU A 78 16.13 -5.54 9.15
CA LEU A 78 15.76 -6.31 7.96
C LEU A 78 14.87 -7.53 8.29
N GLU A 79 14.41 -7.68 9.54
CA GLU A 79 13.69 -8.87 10.01
C GLU A 79 12.32 -9.04 9.35
N ASP A 80 11.64 -7.93 9.07
CA ASP A 80 10.33 -7.89 8.40
C ASP A 80 10.42 -7.90 6.86
N GLN A 81 11.64 -7.97 6.31
CA GLN A 81 11.88 -7.91 4.87
C GLN A 81 11.83 -9.28 4.19
N SER A 82 11.49 -9.30 2.90
CA SER A 82 11.42 -10.55 2.14
C SER A 82 12.77 -11.27 2.08
N SER A 83 12.75 -12.61 2.12
CA SER A 83 13.98 -13.41 2.07
C SER A 83 14.84 -13.16 0.82
N SER A 84 14.22 -12.77 -0.30
CA SER A 84 14.92 -12.35 -1.52
C SER A 84 15.61 -11.00 -1.34
N TYR A 85 14.93 -10.02 -0.77
CA TYR A 85 15.49 -8.70 -0.48
C TYR A 85 16.71 -8.81 0.43
N VAL A 86 16.58 -9.51 1.56
CA VAL A 86 17.66 -9.70 2.53
C VAL A 86 18.87 -10.41 1.89
N ARG A 87 18.64 -11.29 0.91
CA ARG A 87 19.73 -11.96 0.19
C ARG A 87 20.46 -11.00 -0.74
N THR A 88 19.74 -10.21 -1.53
CA THR A 88 20.32 -9.21 -2.43
C THR A 88 21.07 -8.14 -1.63
N PHE A 89 20.43 -7.60 -0.59
CA PHE A 89 21.02 -6.63 0.34
C PHE A 89 22.36 -7.14 0.88
N TYR A 90 22.37 -8.35 1.47
CA TYR A 90 23.59 -8.90 2.07
C TYR A 90 24.69 -9.13 1.03
N SER A 91 24.35 -9.50 -0.20
CA SER A 91 25.32 -9.68 -1.28
C SER A 91 26.02 -8.37 -1.64
N LEU A 92 25.25 -7.30 -1.82
CA LEU A 92 25.77 -5.97 -2.16
C LEU A 92 26.56 -5.39 -1.01
N PHE A 93 25.98 -5.41 0.19
CA PHE A 93 26.64 -4.97 1.42
C PHE A 93 28.01 -5.62 1.59
N ARG A 94 28.11 -6.94 1.41
CA ARG A 94 29.36 -7.68 1.56
C ARG A 94 30.40 -7.29 0.51
N SER A 95 29.98 -7.08 -0.73
CA SER A 95 30.86 -6.67 -1.83
C SER A 95 31.48 -5.30 -1.53
N GLU A 96 30.64 -4.34 -1.15
CA GLU A 96 31.06 -2.96 -0.90
C GLU A 96 31.84 -2.82 0.40
N PHE A 97 31.53 -3.67 1.39
CA PHE A 97 32.33 -3.79 2.61
C PHE A 97 33.75 -4.27 2.29
N GLU A 98 33.92 -5.27 1.45
CA GLU A 98 35.24 -5.75 1.06
C GLU A 98 36.06 -4.62 0.39
N GLU A 99 35.43 -3.87 -0.50
CA GLU A 99 36.09 -2.79 -1.23
C GLU A 99 36.47 -1.64 -0.29
N GLY A 100 35.53 -1.14 0.51
CA GLY A 100 35.77 -0.08 1.48
C GLY A 100 36.84 -0.46 2.52
N TYR A 101 36.83 -1.72 2.99
CA TYR A 101 37.82 -2.22 3.93
C TYR A 101 39.23 -2.18 3.36
N LYS A 102 39.42 -2.70 2.15
CA LYS A 102 40.74 -2.73 1.52
C LYS A 102 41.26 -1.32 1.27
N ASP A 103 40.41 -0.45 0.74
CA ASP A 103 40.77 0.93 0.43
C ASP A 103 41.19 1.71 1.69
N ALA A 104 40.43 1.59 2.78
CA ALA A 104 40.77 2.29 4.02
C ALA A 104 41.99 1.68 4.72
N TYR A 105 42.13 0.36 4.72
CA TYR A 105 43.29 -0.34 5.28
C TYR A 105 44.59 0.10 4.57
N ASP A 106 44.55 0.15 3.23
CA ASP A 106 45.71 0.58 2.43
C ASP A 106 45.98 2.09 2.58
N LYS A 107 44.92 2.90 2.65
CA LYS A 107 45.04 4.36 2.86
C LYS A 107 45.61 4.70 4.23
N ALA A 108 45.24 3.98 5.28
CA ALA A 108 45.75 4.17 6.64
C ALA A 108 47.27 3.97 6.74
N MET A 109 47.89 3.24 5.81
CA MET A 109 49.34 3.10 5.71
C MET A 109 50.08 4.43 5.42
N PHE A 110 49.38 5.42 4.85
CA PHE A 110 49.98 6.66 4.35
C PHE A 110 49.46 7.91 5.07
N GLU A 111 48.49 7.78 5.98
CA GLU A 111 47.93 8.89 6.75
C GLU A 111 48.52 8.94 8.17
N PRO A 112 48.78 10.13 8.74
CA PRO A 112 49.24 10.25 10.11
C PRO A 112 48.15 9.77 11.08
N ASP A 113 48.54 9.15 12.19
CA ASP A 113 47.62 8.72 13.26
C ASP A 113 46.72 9.88 13.66
N GLN A 114 45.41 9.75 13.38
CA GLN A 114 44.42 10.66 13.93
C GLN A 114 44.30 10.43 15.44
N THR A 115 43.98 11.48 16.19
CA THR A 115 43.55 11.39 17.58
C THR A 115 42.38 10.42 17.67
N THR A 116 42.51 9.35 18.46
CA THR A 116 41.55 8.24 18.64
C THR A 116 40.11 8.74 18.79
N LEU A 117 39.91 9.83 19.53
CA LEU A 117 38.62 10.49 19.73
C LEU A 117 38.00 11.10 18.45
N ASP A 118 38.77 11.88 17.68
CA ASP A 118 38.25 12.61 16.51
C ASP A 118 37.87 11.63 15.37
N GLN A 119 38.66 10.56 15.23
CA GLN A 119 38.35 9.48 14.30
C GLN A 119 37.06 8.75 14.72
N GLY A 120 36.92 8.45 16.02
CA GLY A 120 35.69 7.89 16.56
C GLY A 120 34.47 8.77 16.23
N VAL A 121 34.54 10.07 16.51
CA VAL A 121 33.46 11.03 16.20
C VAL A 121 33.10 11.01 14.71
N SER A 122 34.09 10.98 13.83
CA SER A 122 33.87 10.92 12.38
C SER A 122 33.16 9.62 11.96
N ASP A 123 33.70 8.48 12.38
CA ASP A 123 33.21 7.15 11.98
C ASP A 123 31.80 6.90 12.51
N GLY A 124 31.57 7.21 13.79
CA GLY A 124 30.26 7.16 14.41
C GLY A 124 29.29 8.10 13.69
N GLY A 125 29.74 9.32 13.38
CA GLY A 125 28.96 10.33 12.67
C GLY A 125 28.47 9.87 11.29
N SER A 126 29.31 9.22 10.49
CA SER A 126 28.94 8.71 9.17
C SER A 126 27.80 7.67 9.24
N ILE A 127 27.90 6.72 10.17
CA ILE A 127 26.86 5.69 10.34
C ILE A 127 25.60 6.28 10.97
N GLY A 128 25.76 7.12 12.00
CA GLY A 128 24.67 7.82 12.65
C GLY A 128 23.85 8.62 11.64
N SER A 129 24.51 9.39 10.76
CA SER A 129 23.87 10.18 9.71
C SER A 129 22.99 9.34 8.77
N LEU A 130 23.50 8.20 8.33
CA LEU A 130 22.80 7.33 7.39
C LEU A 130 21.55 6.67 8.02
N LEU A 131 21.69 6.20 9.27
CA LEU A 131 20.57 5.62 10.01
C LEU A 131 19.53 6.67 10.40
N GLY A 132 19.99 7.84 10.84
CA GLY A 132 19.12 8.96 11.18
C GLY A 132 18.29 9.39 9.99
N GLN A 133 18.91 9.62 8.83
CA GLN A 133 18.21 9.95 7.59
C GLN A 133 17.12 8.91 7.25
N THR A 134 17.47 7.63 7.32
CA THR A 134 16.55 6.52 7.00
C THR A 134 15.35 6.51 7.94
N ASN A 135 15.59 6.57 9.25
CA ASN A 135 14.54 6.53 10.25
C ASN A 135 13.69 7.81 10.24
N GLY A 136 14.27 8.98 9.93
CA GLY A 136 13.52 10.23 9.77
C GLY A 136 12.52 10.16 8.63
N VAL A 137 12.93 9.59 7.50
CA VAL A 137 12.06 9.35 6.34
C VAL A 137 11.00 8.29 6.66
N LYS A 138 11.39 7.17 7.30
CA LYS A 138 10.49 6.09 7.74
C LYS A 138 9.38 6.61 8.66
N ASP A 139 9.72 7.32 9.73
CA ASP A 139 8.76 7.86 10.69
C ASP A 139 7.81 8.85 10.04
N TYR A 140 8.33 9.68 9.13
CA TYR A 140 7.52 10.61 8.36
C TYR A 140 6.47 9.88 7.51
N TYR A 141 6.88 8.90 6.68
CA TYR A 141 5.95 8.16 5.82
C TYR A 141 4.97 7.27 6.60
N ALA A 142 5.39 6.78 7.77
CA ALA A 142 4.53 6.07 8.72
C ALA A 142 3.52 7.00 9.43
N GLY A 143 3.67 8.31 9.28
CA GLY A 143 2.80 9.32 9.87
C GLY A 143 3.01 9.54 11.37
N TYR A 144 4.17 9.15 11.90
CA TYR A 144 4.54 9.36 13.29
C TYR A 144 5.01 10.79 13.54
N ASP A 145 4.76 11.32 14.74
CA ASP A 145 5.35 12.59 15.16
C ASP A 145 6.87 12.46 15.28
N ILE A 146 7.57 13.56 14.99
CA ILE A 146 9.04 13.64 15.03
C ILE A 146 9.56 13.19 16.40
N ASN A 147 10.28 12.07 16.41
CA ASN A 147 10.86 11.51 17.62
C ASN A 147 12.09 10.65 17.26
N PHE A 148 13.24 11.30 17.11
CA PHE A 148 14.49 10.60 16.75
C PHE A 148 14.83 9.46 17.73
N LYS A 149 14.38 9.54 18.99
CA LYS A 149 14.63 8.51 20.00
C LYS A 149 13.85 7.21 19.80
N ARG A 150 12.87 7.18 18.88
CA ARG A 150 11.98 6.02 18.67
C ARG A 150 12.77 4.77 18.25
N ASP A 151 13.61 4.94 17.24
CA ASP A 151 14.42 3.88 16.64
C ASP A 151 15.93 4.13 16.84
N LEU A 152 16.31 5.06 17.73
CA LEU A 152 17.71 5.30 18.09
C LEU A 152 18.22 4.11 18.94
N PRO A 153 19.27 3.40 18.52
CA PRO A 153 19.86 2.34 19.32
C PRO A 153 20.43 2.88 20.64
N SER A 154 20.32 2.09 21.71
CA SER A 154 20.98 2.41 22.98
C SER A 154 22.49 2.38 22.85
N GLU A 155 23.21 3.11 23.70
CA GLU A 155 24.69 3.10 23.69
C GLU A 155 25.27 1.69 23.79
N LYS A 156 24.61 0.80 24.56
CA LYS A 156 25.01 -0.60 24.67
C LYS A 156 24.86 -1.33 23.33
N GLU A 157 23.72 -1.15 22.66
CA GLU A 157 23.48 -1.74 21.34
C GLU A 157 24.49 -1.22 20.32
N ILE A 158 24.80 0.08 20.31
CA ILE A 158 25.86 0.65 19.46
C ILE A 158 27.20 -0.03 19.74
N ARG A 159 27.59 -0.15 21.01
CA ARG A 159 28.82 -0.81 21.48
C ARG A 159 28.93 -2.25 20.98
N ASP A 160 27.89 -3.04 21.22
CA ASP A 160 27.85 -4.46 20.90
C ASP A 160 27.82 -4.66 19.38
N THR A 161 27.05 -3.83 18.67
CA THR A 161 26.84 -3.90 17.22
C THR A 161 28.13 -3.60 16.46
N TYR A 162 28.82 -2.50 16.80
CA TYR A 162 30.04 -2.09 16.10
C TYR A 162 31.32 -2.65 16.72
N LYS A 163 31.19 -3.56 17.70
CA LYS A 163 32.29 -4.26 18.39
C LYS A 163 33.31 -3.31 19.04
N LEU A 164 32.82 -2.17 19.53
CA LEU A 164 33.63 -1.06 20.08
C LEU A 164 34.35 -1.41 21.38
N SER A 165 33.86 -2.43 22.12
CA SER A 165 34.48 -2.90 23.36
C SER A 165 35.92 -3.41 23.22
N ASN A 166 36.40 -3.60 21.98
CA ASN A 166 37.78 -3.98 21.68
C ASN A 166 38.65 -2.80 21.20
N ASP A 167 38.13 -1.57 21.26
CA ASP A 167 38.80 -0.34 20.82
C ASP A 167 39.34 0.49 22.00
N TYR A 168 40.04 1.59 21.70
CA TYR A 168 40.48 2.54 22.71
C TYR A 168 39.29 3.27 23.32
N ASP A 169 39.27 3.45 24.65
CA ASP A 169 38.19 4.13 25.38
C ASP A 169 37.79 5.48 24.74
N GLU A 170 38.79 6.25 24.28
CA GLU A 170 38.59 7.56 23.64
C GLU A 170 37.94 7.45 22.25
N TYR A 171 38.27 6.40 21.48
CA TYR A 171 37.64 6.14 20.18
C TYR A 171 36.18 5.71 20.36
N GLU A 172 35.94 4.83 21.34
CA GLU A 172 34.61 4.35 21.67
C GLU A 172 33.69 5.50 22.12
N GLU A 173 34.16 6.36 23.02
CA GLU A 173 33.42 7.56 23.44
C GLU A 173 33.15 8.49 22.27
N GLY A 174 34.16 8.74 21.42
CA GLY A 174 34.02 9.54 20.21
C GLY A 174 32.96 8.98 19.27
N PHE A 175 33.01 7.67 19.01
CA PHE A 175 32.09 6.97 18.13
C PHE A 175 30.64 7.09 18.60
N ILE A 176 30.38 6.82 19.87
CA ILE A 176 29.03 6.88 20.43
C ILE A 176 28.49 8.32 20.35
N VAL A 177 29.30 9.32 20.72
CA VAL A 177 28.89 10.73 20.68
C VAL A 177 28.64 11.19 19.24
N GLY A 178 29.56 10.88 18.32
CA GLY A 178 29.44 11.20 16.90
C GLY A 178 28.20 10.56 16.28
N PHE A 179 27.96 9.28 16.58
CA PHE A 179 26.80 8.54 16.11
C PHE A 179 25.49 9.17 16.54
N ILE A 180 25.29 9.38 17.84
CA ILE A 180 24.02 9.89 18.37
C ILE A 180 23.76 11.31 17.84
N THR A 181 24.79 12.15 17.80
CA THR A 181 24.68 13.54 17.32
C THR A 181 24.30 13.58 15.85
N ALA A 182 25.05 12.88 14.99
CA ALA A 182 24.77 12.86 13.56
C ALA A 182 23.44 12.16 13.23
N TYR A 183 23.04 11.15 14.00
CA TYR A 183 21.74 10.51 13.88
C TYR A 183 20.61 11.49 14.15
N GLU A 184 20.65 12.22 15.27
CA GLU A 184 19.60 13.19 15.59
C GLU A 184 19.49 14.28 14.52
N GLU A 185 20.61 14.84 14.09
CA GLU A 185 20.66 15.89 13.06
C GLU A 185 20.07 15.41 11.73
N SER A 186 20.61 14.31 11.19
CA SER A 186 20.17 13.73 9.92
C SER A 186 18.72 13.24 9.95
N TYR A 187 18.26 12.67 11.07
CA TYR A 187 16.87 12.29 11.27
C TYR A 187 15.95 13.50 11.15
N ASN A 188 16.26 14.57 11.88
CA ASN A 188 15.44 15.76 11.90
C ASN A 188 15.41 16.43 10.52
N ASP A 189 16.55 16.49 9.84
CA ASP A 189 16.66 17.08 8.52
C ASP A 189 15.92 16.26 7.46
N ALA A 190 16.06 14.93 7.47
CA ALA A 190 15.39 14.06 6.52
C ALA A 190 13.88 14.02 6.73
N TYR A 191 13.42 13.98 7.98
CA TYR A 191 12.00 14.08 8.32
C TYR A 191 11.42 15.42 7.82
N ARG A 192 12.13 16.54 8.05
CA ARG A 192 11.71 17.87 7.57
C ARG A 192 11.74 17.97 6.05
N ALA A 193 12.75 17.42 5.39
CA ALA A 193 12.87 17.41 3.94
C ALA A 193 11.73 16.61 3.29
N ALA A 194 11.40 15.43 3.83
CA ALA A 194 10.27 14.63 3.38
C ALA A 194 8.93 15.38 3.59
N ASN A 195 8.78 16.07 4.71
CA ASN A 195 7.64 16.94 4.98
C ASN A 195 7.53 18.13 4.00
N ILE A 196 8.65 18.70 3.57
CA ILE A 196 8.69 19.78 2.56
C ILE A 196 8.39 19.21 1.16
N GLN A 197 8.89 18.03 0.80
CA GLN A 197 8.55 17.36 -0.45
C GLN A 197 7.05 17.07 -0.57
N GLN A 198 6.35 16.80 0.54
CA GLN A 198 4.88 16.68 0.53
C GLN A 198 4.14 17.94 0.11
N ALA A 199 4.74 19.13 0.23
CA ALA A 199 4.16 20.35 -0.32
C ALA A 199 4.25 20.43 -1.85
N SER A 200 4.98 19.51 -2.49
CA SER A 200 5.16 19.47 -3.94
C SER A 200 4.12 18.57 -4.58
N THR A 201 3.39 19.14 -5.55
CA THR A 201 2.49 18.39 -6.42
C THR A 201 3.11 18.31 -7.80
N THR A 202 3.10 17.13 -8.40
CA THR A 202 3.57 16.93 -9.77
C THR A 202 2.38 16.63 -10.65
N VAL A 203 2.36 17.17 -11.87
CA VAL A 203 1.25 17.00 -12.81
C VAL A 203 1.78 16.42 -14.12
N THR A 204 1.22 15.27 -14.52
CA THR A 204 1.37 14.72 -15.87
C THR A 204 0.05 14.92 -16.61
N SER A 205 0.12 15.36 -17.87
CA SER A 205 -1.07 15.56 -18.72
C SER A 205 -0.76 15.12 -20.15
N GLU A 206 -1.59 14.23 -20.68
CA GLU A 206 -1.45 13.69 -22.03
C GLU A 206 -2.80 13.56 -22.73
N PHE A 207 -2.79 13.74 -24.05
CA PHE A 207 -3.94 13.48 -24.90
C PHE A 207 -3.98 12.00 -25.28
N VAL A 208 -5.13 11.38 -25.07
CA VAL A 208 -5.40 10.00 -25.45
C VAL A 208 -6.41 10.01 -26.59
N THR A 209 -5.95 9.54 -27.75
CA THR A 209 -6.76 9.43 -28.95
C THR A 209 -7.52 8.10 -28.97
N ILE A 210 -8.30 7.86 -30.03
CA ILE A 210 -8.95 6.55 -30.26
C ILE A 210 -7.98 5.37 -30.31
N ALA A 211 -6.69 5.61 -30.56
CA ALA A 211 -5.67 4.57 -30.52
C ALA A 211 -5.33 4.07 -29.10
N GLY A 212 -5.85 4.71 -28.06
CA GLY A 212 -5.46 4.43 -26.67
C GLY A 212 -4.08 5.01 -26.34
N ALA A 213 -3.68 4.88 -25.07
CA ALA A 213 -2.37 5.30 -24.58
C ALA A 213 -2.10 4.75 -23.18
N ALA A 214 -0.83 4.70 -22.81
CA ALA A 214 -0.38 4.50 -21.43
C ALA A 214 0.15 5.84 -20.91
N VAL A 215 -0.57 6.44 -19.96
CA VAL A 215 -0.20 7.75 -19.37
C VAL A 215 0.43 7.48 -18.00
N GLY A 216 1.74 7.62 -17.91
CA GLY A 216 2.53 7.33 -16.70
C GLY A 216 3.01 8.58 -15.98
N THR A 217 3.21 8.49 -14.67
CA THR A 217 3.94 9.53 -13.92
C THR A 217 5.40 9.59 -14.36
N GLN A 218 6.06 10.75 -14.21
CA GLN A 218 7.44 10.94 -14.66
C GLN A 218 8.45 9.98 -14.01
N ASP A 219 8.16 9.51 -12.80
CA ASP A 219 8.95 8.53 -12.05
C ASP A 219 8.60 7.06 -12.42
N GLY A 220 7.62 6.83 -13.29
CA GLY A 220 7.19 5.50 -13.72
C GLY A 220 6.42 4.69 -12.67
N ARG A 221 6.11 5.26 -11.50
CA ARG A 221 5.52 4.51 -10.37
C ARG A 221 4.02 4.26 -10.48
N PHE A 222 3.32 5.08 -11.26
CA PHE A 222 1.90 4.95 -11.50
C PHE A 222 1.59 5.15 -12.98
N THR A 223 0.71 4.31 -13.53
CA THR A 223 0.31 4.40 -14.94
C THR A 223 -1.18 4.14 -15.09
N VAL A 224 -1.80 4.93 -15.98
CA VAL A 224 -3.17 4.76 -16.45
C VAL A 224 -3.12 4.24 -17.88
N ASN A 225 -3.50 2.98 -18.07
CA ASN A 225 -3.51 2.30 -19.36
C ASN A 225 -4.93 2.32 -19.94
N ILE A 226 -5.08 2.94 -21.12
CA ILE A 226 -6.34 3.07 -21.85
C ILE A 226 -6.20 2.34 -23.17
N GLU A 227 -7.02 1.30 -23.37
CA GLU A 227 -7.01 0.52 -24.59
C GLU A 227 -7.55 1.29 -25.80
N PRO A 228 -7.13 0.92 -27.03
CA PRO A 228 -7.72 1.44 -28.26
C PRO A 228 -9.25 1.29 -28.30
N GLY A 229 -9.96 2.30 -28.79
CA GLY A 229 -11.42 2.31 -28.90
C GLY A 229 -12.17 2.59 -27.60
N THR A 230 -11.48 2.86 -26.49
CA THR A 230 -12.13 3.27 -25.23
C THR A 230 -12.81 4.63 -25.37
N PHE A 231 -12.19 5.57 -26.09
CA PHE A 231 -12.77 6.88 -26.38
C PHE A 231 -12.86 7.09 -27.90
N TYR A 232 -14.02 7.58 -28.36
CA TYR A 232 -14.26 7.88 -29.77
C TYR A 232 -13.69 9.23 -30.22
N HIS A 233 -13.31 10.08 -29.25
CA HIS A 233 -12.67 11.37 -29.47
C HIS A 233 -11.53 11.54 -28.47
N ASP A 234 -10.65 12.50 -28.74
CA ASP A 234 -9.50 12.77 -27.90
C ASP A 234 -9.93 13.23 -26.51
N VAL A 235 -9.41 12.56 -25.48
CA VAL A 235 -9.57 12.94 -24.07
C VAL A 235 -8.23 13.38 -23.50
N ASN A 236 -8.24 14.31 -22.54
CA ASN A 236 -7.04 14.66 -21.80
C ASN A 236 -7.06 13.94 -20.46
N VAL A 237 -6.05 13.10 -20.24
CA VAL A 237 -5.78 12.42 -18.98
C VAL A 237 -4.82 13.29 -18.18
N ILE A 238 -5.22 13.67 -16.98
CA ILE A 238 -4.38 14.44 -16.05
C ILE A 238 -4.17 13.61 -14.79
N ILE A 239 -2.91 13.39 -14.44
CA ILE A 239 -2.50 12.74 -13.20
C ILE A 239 -1.85 13.80 -12.32
N THR A 240 -2.42 14.06 -11.16
CA THR A 240 -1.80 14.87 -10.12
C THR A 240 -1.28 13.95 -9.01
N THR A 241 0.04 13.92 -8.83
CA THR A 241 0.70 13.20 -7.75
C THR A 241 0.75 14.09 -6.52
N TYR A 242 0.20 13.58 -5.41
CA TYR A 242 0.37 14.14 -4.09
C TYR A 242 1.39 13.28 -3.38
N ILE A 243 2.55 13.86 -3.05
CA ILE A 243 3.52 13.20 -2.18
C ILE A 243 2.95 13.33 -0.77
N ASP A 244 2.32 12.30 -0.24
CA ASP A 244 1.57 12.41 1.01
C ASP A 244 1.84 11.26 1.97
N ALA A 245 2.42 11.61 3.13
CA ALA A 245 2.45 10.72 4.28
C ALA A 245 1.01 10.42 4.75
N TYR A 246 0.67 9.15 4.89
CA TYR A 246 -0.62 8.75 5.44
C TYR A 246 -0.56 8.79 6.95
N LYS A 247 -0.83 9.97 7.52
CA LYS A 247 -1.10 10.15 8.96
C LYS A 247 -2.39 9.40 9.31
N ASN A 248 -2.26 8.12 9.60
CA ASN A 248 -3.37 7.20 9.50
C ASN A 248 -4.36 7.33 10.68
N GLN A 249 -5.65 7.45 10.36
CA GLN A 249 -6.76 7.28 11.31
C GLN A 249 -7.12 5.79 11.55
N ASN A 250 -6.52 4.84 10.81
CA ASN A 250 -6.80 3.41 10.90
C ASN A 250 -5.52 2.56 10.87
N LYS A 251 -5.05 2.10 12.05
CA LYS A 251 -3.78 1.37 12.28
C LYS A 251 -3.56 0.11 11.43
N ASN A 252 -4.57 -0.36 10.71
CA ASN A 252 -4.56 -1.62 9.97
C ASN A 252 -4.01 -1.49 8.54
N PHE A 253 -3.96 -0.27 7.98
CA PHE A 253 -3.38 -0.03 6.65
C PHE A 253 -1.97 0.56 6.76
N ILE A 254 -1.02 0.03 5.98
CA ILE A 254 0.25 0.72 5.71
C ILE A 254 0.18 1.28 4.30
N LYS A 255 0.48 2.57 4.12
CA LYS A 255 0.55 3.16 2.79
C LYS A 255 1.79 2.64 2.05
N ALA A 256 1.61 2.29 0.78
CA ALA A 256 2.62 1.65 -0.05
C ALA A 256 2.99 2.43 -1.32
N SER A 257 2.26 3.50 -1.66
CA SER A 257 2.58 4.43 -2.75
C SER A 257 2.17 5.84 -2.39
N ASP A 258 2.53 6.84 -3.18
CA ASP A 258 1.90 8.18 -3.14
C ASP A 258 0.41 8.12 -3.51
N SER A 259 -0.29 9.25 -3.38
CA SER A 259 -1.68 9.39 -3.85
C SER A 259 -1.72 10.04 -5.24
N TYR A 260 -2.48 9.45 -6.16
CA TYR A 260 -2.61 9.92 -7.54
C TYR A 260 -4.06 10.30 -7.83
N ASN A 261 -4.33 11.58 -8.10
CA ASN A 261 -5.64 12.01 -8.56
C ASN A 261 -5.67 11.99 -10.09
N VAL A 262 -6.52 11.14 -10.65
CA VAL A 262 -6.69 10.97 -12.08
C VAL A 262 -7.96 11.68 -12.53
N LYS A 263 -7.81 12.63 -13.46
CA LYS A 263 -8.89 13.36 -14.11
C LYS A 263 -8.97 13.00 -15.57
N LEU A 264 -10.20 12.87 -16.05
CA LEU A 264 -10.49 12.83 -17.48
C LEU A 264 -11.26 14.09 -17.86
N ILE A 265 -10.69 14.87 -18.77
CA ILE A 265 -11.34 16.04 -19.35
C ILE A 265 -11.91 15.64 -20.72
N ASN A 266 -13.14 16.07 -20.99
CA ASN A 266 -13.91 15.81 -22.22
C ASN A 266 -14.39 14.36 -22.41
N SER A 267 -14.44 13.52 -21.37
CA SER A 267 -14.85 12.11 -21.49
C SER A 267 -16.37 11.85 -21.62
N SER A 268 -17.23 12.85 -21.35
CA SER A 268 -18.68 12.63 -21.27
C SER A 268 -19.31 12.29 -22.62
N GLY A 269 -20.00 11.16 -22.71
CA GLY A 269 -20.77 10.73 -23.89
C GLY A 269 -19.93 10.28 -25.09
N ILE A 270 -18.62 10.10 -24.91
CA ILE A 270 -17.69 9.69 -25.97
C ILE A 270 -16.92 8.42 -25.66
N ALA A 271 -17.24 7.73 -24.56
CA ALA A 271 -16.59 6.51 -24.14
C ALA A 271 -17.40 5.26 -24.49
N ASP A 272 -16.70 4.16 -24.80
CA ASP A 272 -17.28 2.83 -24.76
C ASP A 272 -17.35 2.35 -23.31
N GLU A 273 -18.53 2.45 -22.70
CA GLU A 273 -18.77 2.09 -21.30
C GLU A 273 -18.63 0.58 -21.01
N SER A 274 -18.51 -0.26 -22.06
CA SER A 274 -18.23 -1.69 -21.90
C SER A 274 -16.75 -1.98 -21.64
N LYS A 275 -15.86 -1.01 -21.88
CA LYS A 275 -14.42 -1.14 -21.65
C LYS A 275 -14.00 -0.71 -20.25
N THR A 276 -12.81 -1.14 -19.86
CA THR A 276 -12.16 -0.79 -18.58
C THR A 276 -10.91 0.05 -18.82
N ILE A 277 -10.47 0.72 -17.76
CA ILE A 277 -9.18 1.40 -17.68
C ILE A 277 -8.34 0.64 -16.67
N GLU A 278 -7.11 0.32 -17.04
CA GLU A 278 -6.17 -0.38 -16.17
C GLU A 278 -5.29 0.63 -15.41
N LEU A 279 -5.23 0.46 -14.10
CA LEU A 279 -4.35 1.20 -13.20
C LEU A 279 -3.20 0.30 -12.78
N THR A 280 -1.98 0.80 -12.91
CA THR A 280 -0.77 0.07 -12.51
C THR A 280 0.01 0.88 -11.49
N PHE A 281 0.42 0.23 -10.40
CA PHE A 281 1.31 0.80 -9.38
C PHE A 281 2.53 -0.09 -9.19
N GLU A 282 3.70 0.52 -9.07
CA GLU A 282 4.88 -0.15 -8.56
C GLU A 282 4.64 -0.60 -7.10
N TYR A 283 4.98 -1.85 -6.78
CA TYR A 283 4.70 -2.43 -5.47
C TYR A 283 5.72 -3.48 -5.03
N TYR A 284 6.36 -3.20 -3.90
CA TYR A 284 7.41 -4.04 -3.29
C TYR A 284 6.98 -4.71 -1.98
N GLY A 285 5.71 -4.59 -1.59
CA GLY A 285 5.18 -5.11 -0.33
C GLY A 285 4.74 -6.58 -0.40
N ASP A 286 4.04 -7.01 0.66
CA ASP A 286 3.52 -8.37 0.78
C ASP A 286 2.55 -8.76 -0.35
N LYS A 287 2.74 -9.96 -0.91
CA LYS A 287 2.01 -10.46 -2.09
C LYS A 287 0.54 -10.81 -1.83
N ILE A 288 0.06 -10.68 -0.60
CA ILE A 288 -1.31 -11.03 -0.20
C ILE A 288 -2.05 -9.78 0.26
N GLY A 289 -1.42 -8.98 1.13
CA GLY A 289 -2.07 -7.81 1.71
C GLY A 289 -2.04 -6.56 0.83
N GLY A 290 -1.28 -6.53 -0.26
CA GLY A 290 -1.26 -5.40 -1.21
C GLY A 290 -2.61 -5.16 -1.89
N GLY A 291 -2.90 -3.89 -2.20
CA GLY A 291 -4.12 -3.53 -2.92
C GLY A 291 -4.15 -2.08 -3.37
N ILE A 292 -4.86 -1.80 -4.46
CA ILE A 292 -5.17 -0.46 -4.92
C ILE A 292 -6.50 -0.04 -4.29
N TYR A 293 -6.55 1.20 -3.81
CA TYR A 293 -7.72 1.78 -3.17
C TYR A 293 -8.08 3.10 -3.83
N ARG A 294 -9.39 3.34 -4.02
CA ARG A 294 -9.93 4.65 -4.41
C ARG A 294 -10.42 5.42 -3.19
N GLN A 295 -10.21 6.72 -3.18
CA GLN A 295 -10.73 7.60 -2.15
C GLN A 295 -12.21 7.92 -2.39
N GLN A 296 -13.06 7.71 -1.39
CA GLN A 296 -14.48 8.08 -1.40
C GLN A 296 -14.81 8.79 -0.08
N GLY A 297 -14.90 10.13 -0.14
CA GLY A 297 -14.99 10.96 1.06
C GLY A 297 -13.76 10.78 1.95
N SER A 298 -13.96 10.39 3.20
CA SER A 298 -12.85 10.09 4.14
C SER A 298 -12.40 8.63 4.12
N ARG A 299 -12.97 7.78 3.26
CA ARG A 299 -12.70 6.33 3.25
C ARG A 299 -11.90 5.93 2.02
N TRP A 300 -11.03 4.95 2.20
CA TRP A 300 -10.35 4.24 1.12
C TRP A 300 -11.10 2.95 0.81
N MET A 301 -11.50 2.80 -0.44
CA MET A 301 -12.30 1.68 -0.92
C MET A 301 -11.43 0.79 -1.78
N TYR A 302 -11.15 -0.43 -1.30
CA TYR A 302 -10.35 -1.41 -2.04
C TYR A 302 -10.96 -1.69 -3.42
N ILE A 303 -10.12 -1.77 -4.45
CA ILE A 303 -10.45 -2.19 -5.80
C ILE A 303 -9.82 -3.56 -6.01
N PRO A 304 -10.52 -4.55 -6.59
CA PRO A 304 -9.93 -5.83 -6.98
C PRO A 304 -8.60 -5.61 -7.70
N THR A 305 -7.55 -6.15 -7.10
CA THR A 305 -6.17 -5.90 -7.52
C THR A 305 -5.44 -7.22 -7.68
N THR A 306 -4.77 -7.38 -8.81
CA THR A 306 -3.85 -8.48 -9.07
C THR A 306 -2.42 -8.00 -8.85
N ILE A 307 -1.59 -8.84 -8.22
CA ILE A 307 -0.16 -8.58 -8.11
C ILE A 307 0.57 -9.40 -9.17
N LYS A 308 1.25 -8.72 -10.10
CA LYS A 308 2.02 -9.35 -11.18
C LYS A 308 3.33 -8.59 -11.37
N ASP A 309 4.46 -9.30 -11.35
CA ASP A 309 5.79 -8.74 -11.66
C ASP A 309 6.14 -7.46 -10.87
N ASN A 310 5.87 -7.47 -9.55
CA ASN A 310 6.02 -6.31 -8.64
C ASN A 310 5.13 -5.10 -8.98
N LEU A 311 4.05 -5.33 -9.70
CA LEU A 311 3.03 -4.33 -10.00
C LEU A 311 1.71 -4.74 -9.34
N LEU A 312 1.04 -3.78 -8.71
CA LEU A 312 -0.38 -3.87 -8.43
C LEU A 312 -1.13 -3.41 -9.68
N VAL A 313 -2.06 -4.23 -10.16
CA VAL A 313 -2.86 -3.97 -11.35
C VAL A 313 -4.33 -4.06 -11.00
N ALA A 314 -5.12 -3.04 -11.33
CA ALA A 314 -6.56 -3.03 -11.12
C ALA A 314 -7.29 -2.47 -12.34
N GLU A 315 -8.43 -3.06 -12.69
CA GLU A 315 -9.32 -2.55 -13.71
C GLU A 315 -10.46 -1.74 -13.09
N ILE A 316 -10.75 -0.59 -13.67
CA ILE A 316 -11.85 0.29 -13.27
C ILE A 316 -12.75 0.62 -14.46
N SER A 317 -14.04 0.87 -14.19
CA SER A 317 -14.97 1.35 -15.21
C SER A 317 -14.55 2.75 -15.67
N VAL A 318 -14.70 3.05 -16.98
CA VAL A 318 -14.45 4.38 -17.53
C VAL A 318 -15.27 5.46 -16.80
N ASN A 319 -16.51 5.14 -16.42
CA ASN A 319 -17.41 6.06 -15.72
C ASN A 319 -16.98 6.37 -14.27
N SER A 320 -15.99 5.64 -13.73
CA SER A 320 -15.41 5.95 -12.42
C SER A 320 -14.43 7.12 -12.45
N LEU A 321 -14.07 7.60 -13.65
CA LEU A 321 -13.24 8.77 -13.86
C LEU A 321 -14.02 9.89 -14.54
N GLY A 322 -13.80 11.12 -14.08
CA GLY A 322 -14.45 12.31 -14.63
C GLY A 322 -13.62 13.57 -14.39
N SER A 323 -14.20 14.71 -14.69
CA SER A 323 -13.52 16.01 -14.61
C SER A 323 -13.19 16.44 -13.18
N THR A 324 -13.91 15.92 -12.18
CA THR A 324 -13.64 16.15 -10.76
C THR A 324 -12.41 15.40 -10.26
N GLY A 325 -12.05 14.33 -10.95
CA GLY A 325 -10.94 13.44 -10.61
C GLY A 325 -11.26 12.45 -9.50
N THR A 326 -10.55 11.33 -9.53
CA THR A 326 -10.62 10.28 -8.50
C THR A 326 -9.21 10.01 -8.00
N THR A 327 -9.04 9.99 -6.67
CA THR A 327 -7.74 9.74 -6.04
C THR A 327 -7.56 8.26 -5.77
N PHE A 328 -6.41 7.71 -6.14
CA PHE A 328 -6.00 6.33 -5.91
C PHE A 328 -4.71 6.28 -5.13
N SER A 329 -4.53 5.22 -4.34
CA SER A 329 -3.27 4.93 -3.65
C SER A 329 -3.18 3.43 -3.34
N ALA A 330 -1.95 2.92 -3.22
CA ALA A 330 -1.69 1.55 -2.82
C ALA A 330 -1.54 1.43 -1.30
N PHE A 331 -2.14 0.40 -0.71
CA PHE A 331 -2.01 0.09 0.70
C PHE A 331 -1.75 -1.41 0.92
N LEU A 332 -1.00 -1.71 1.97
CA LEU A 332 -0.90 -3.03 2.58
C LEU A 332 -1.92 -3.13 3.72
N ASP A 333 -2.85 -4.08 3.61
CA ASP A 333 -3.83 -4.42 4.64
C ASP A 333 -3.28 -5.53 5.54
N LYS A 334 -2.98 -5.19 6.81
CA LYS A 334 -2.42 -6.14 7.78
C LYS A 334 -3.44 -7.18 8.27
N ASP A 335 -4.72 -6.87 8.20
CA ASP A 335 -5.80 -7.66 8.79
C ASP A 335 -6.63 -8.40 7.72
N ILE A 336 -6.05 -8.58 6.53
CA ILE A 336 -6.73 -9.23 5.41
C ILE A 336 -7.23 -10.62 5.80
N LYS A 337 -8.54 -10.85 5.62
CA LYS A 337 -9.18 -12.14 5.88
C LYS A 337 -9.33 -12.93 4.58
N ILE A 338 -8.60 -14.04 4.49
CA ILE A 338 -8.70 -14.94 3.34
C ILE A 338 -9.84 -15.93 3.54
N LEU A 339 -10.79 -15.93 2.61
CA LEU A 339 -11.91 -16.87 2.58
C LEU A 339 -11.58 -18.04 1.66
N ARG A 340 -11.49 -19.24 2.24
CA ARG A 340 -10.93 -20.41 1.53
C ARG A 340 -11.76 -20.87 0.35
N ASP A 341 -13.08 -20.79 0.47
CA ASP A 341 -14.06 -21.22 -0.52
C ASP A 341 -14.42 -20.13 -1.54
N ALA A 342 -13.97 -18.90 -1.34
CA ALA A 342 -14.03 -17.84 -2.35
C ALA A 342 -12.84 -17.92 -3.32
N ARG A 343 -11.77 -18.63 -2.96
CA ARG A 343 -10.55 -18.70 -3.76
C ARG A 343 -10.79 -19.47 -5.05
N GLY A 344 -10.65 -18.80 -6.20
CA GLY A 344 -10.95 -19.37 -7.51
C GLY A 344 -12.45 -19.47 -7.83
N HIS A 345 -13.32 -18.96 -6.95
CA HIS A 345 -14.74 -18.82 -7.22
C HIS A 345 -14.96 -17.67 -8.21
N TRP A 346 -15.97 -17.75 -9.08
CA TRP A 346 -16.19 -16.74 -10.14
C TRP A 346 -16.44 -15.30 -9.59
N ALA A 347 -16.98 -15.21 -8.37
CA ALA A 347 -17.22 -13.97 -7.65
C ALA A 347 -16.10 -13.60 -6.64
N SER A 348 -14.90 -14.18 -6.78
CA SER A 348 -13.80 -14.00 -5.82
C SER A 348 -13.47 -12.53 -5.58
N ASP A 349 -13.41 -11.75 -6.66
CA ASP A 349 -12.97 -10.36 -6.66
C ASP A 349 -13.96 -9.48 -5.90
N GLU A 350 -15.26 -9.69 -6.15
CA GLU A 350 -16.34 -8.94 -5.51
C GLU A 350 -16.48 -9.32 -4.04
N ILE A 351 -16.30 -10.61 -3.72
CA ILE A 351 -16.27 -11.11 -2.34
C ILE A 351 -15.08 -10.50 -1.58
N GLU A 352 -13.88 -10.59 -2.14
CA GLU A 352 -12.67 -10.01 -1.54
C GLU A 352 -12.86 -8.51 -1.32
N ALA A 353 -13.37 -7.79 -2.31
CA ALA A 353 -13.57 -6.36 -2.18
C ALA A 353 -14.52 -6.02 -1.03
N TYR A 354 -15.61 -6.75 -0.89
CA TYR A 354 -16.54 -6.51 0.21
C TYR A 354 -15.99 -6.96 1.57
N VAL A 355 -15.11 -7.96 1.63
CA VAL A 355 -14.40 -8.32 2.87
C VAL A 355 -13.44 -7.20 3.28
N ARG A 356 -12.60 -6.73 2.35
CA ARG A 356 -11.60 -5.67 2.63
C ARG A 356 -12.24 -4.33 2.93
N ARG A 357 -13.44 -4.08 2.39
CA ARG A 357 -14.27 -2.90 2.73
C ARG A 357 -15.06 -3.07 4.04
N GLY A 358 -14.99 -4.23 4.69
CA GLY A 358 -15.73 -4.52 5.93
C GLY A 358 -17.24 -4.67 5.75
N ILE A 359 -17.72 -4.82 4.53
CA ILE A 359 -19.15 -4.96 4.19
C ILE A 359 -19.64 -6.37 4.51
N ILE A 360 -18.87 -7.38 4.12
CA ILE A 360 -19.15 -8.79 4.43
C ILE A 360 -18.08 -9.37 5.35
N SER A 361 -18.46 -10.41 6.07
CA SER A 361 -17.57 -11.21 6.89
C SER A 361 -17.81 -12.68 6.57
N GLY A 362 -16.74 -13.47 6.60
CA GLY A 362 -16.86 -14.93 6.58
C GLY A 362 -17.43 -15.49 7.87
N TYR A 363 -17.67 -16.80 7.85
CA TYR A 363 -17.95 -17.61 9.01
C TYR A 363 -16.66 -17.87 9.82
N ALA A 364 -16.81 -18.37 11.05
CA ALA A 364 -15.69 -18.67 11.94
C ALA A 364 -14.73 -19.74 11.40
N ASP A 365 -15.16 -20.54 10.42
CA ASP A 365 -14.36 -21.54 9.72
C ASP A 365 -13.59 -20.98 8.51
N ASN A 366 -13.53 -19.65 8.36
CA ASN A 366 -12.91 -18.93 7.24
C ASN A 366 -13.54 -19.24 5.87
N THR A 367 -14.85 -19.46 5.85
CA THR A 367 -15.64 -19.64 4.62
C THR A 367 -16.63 -18.49 4.40
N PHE A 368 -17.16 -18.33 3.19
CA PHE A 368 -18.25 -17.40 2.86
C PHE A 368 -19.53 -18.08 2.37
N LYS A 369 -19.40 -19.33 1.89
CA LYS A 369 -20.42 -20.19 1.31
C LYS A 369 -21.08 -19.52 0.10
N PRO A 370 -20.31 -19.17 -0.95
CA PRO A 370 -20.79 -18.36 -2.07
C PRO A 370 -22.01 -18.97 -2.79
N ASP A 371 -22.05 -20.29 -2.92
CA ASP A 371 -23.12 -21.03 -3.63
C ASP A 371 -24.37 -21.28 -2.78
N ASN A 372 -24.33 -20.96 -1.48
CA ASN A 372 -25.53 -21.10 -0.66
C ASN A 372 -26.54 -20.01 -1.03
N ASN A 373 -27.82 -20.38 -1.01
CA ASN A 373 -28.91 -19.42 -1.14
C ASN A 373 -28.87 -18.40 0.00
N ILE A 374 -29.04 -17.12 -0.34
CA ILE A 374 -29.12 -16.04 0.65
C ILE A 374 -30.54 -15.92 1.20
N SER A 375 -30.67 -15.76 2.51
CA SER A 375 -31.97 -15.51 3.13
C SER A 375 -32.43 -14.06 2.92
N ARG A 376 -33.74 -13.84 3.04
CA ARG A 376 -34.36 -12.50 2.98
C ARG A 376 -33.71 -11.51 3.95
N ALA A 377 -33.45 -11.93 5.20
CA ALA A 377 -32.85 -11.06 6.19
C ALA A 377 -31.36 -10.79 5.95
N GLU A 378 -30.61 -11.78 5.45
CA GLU A 378 -29.21 -11.58 5.05
C GLU A 378 -29.10 -10.61 3.87
N PHE A 379 -29.99 -10.72 2.87
CA PHE A 379 -30.03 -9.79 1.74
C PHE A 379 -30.24 -8.34 2.21
N LEU A 380 -31.22 -8.09 3.09
CA LEU A 380 -31.44 -6.76 3.66
C LEU A 380 -30.25 -6.27 4.50
N THR A 381 -29.61 -7.17 5.24
CA THR A 381 -28.41 -6.85 6.02
C THR A 381 -27.30 -6.37 5.10
N LEU A 382 -27.08 -7.04 3.98
CA LEU A 382 -26.07 -6.66 3.01
C LEU A 382 -26.40 -5.31 2.35
N LEU A 383 -27.65 -5.09 1.93
CA LEU A 383 -28.11 -3.79 1.43
C LEU A 383 -27.88 -2.67 2.45
N SER A 384 -28.19 -2.92 3.72
CA SER A 384 -28.03 -1.92 4.78
C SER A 384 -26.59 -1.47 4.96
N ARG A 385 -25.62 -2.38 4.74
CA ARG A 385 -24.18 -2.07 4.85
C ARG A 385 -23.68 -1.36 3.59
N VAL A 386 -24.05 -1.84 2.41
CA VAL A 386 -23.66 -1.26 1.12
C VAL A 386 -24.17 0.18 0.97
N TYR A 387 -25.44 0.41 1.31
CA TYR A 387 -26.07 1.74 1.23
C TYR A 387 -26.01 2.53 2.54
N ASN A 388 -25.27 2.03 3.54
CA ASN A 388 -25.04 2.70 4.83
C ASN A 388 -26.34 3.18 5.50
N TRP A 389 -27.35 2.32 5.58
CA TRP A 389 -28.64 2.62 6.20
C TRP A 389 -28.51 2.90 7.70
N ASN A 390 -29.19 3.94 8.17
CA ASN A 390 -29.26 4.25 9.60
C ASN A 390 -30.33 3.40 10.30
N THR A 391 -29.94 2.23 10.80
CA THR A 391 -30.86 1.23 11.38
C THR A 391 -31.08 1.37 12.90
N SER A 392 -30.36 2.28 13.59
CA SER A 392 -30.29 2.32 15.06
C SER A 392 -31.52 2.94 15.77
N TRP A 393 -32.38 3.67 15.05
CA TRP A 393 -33.47 4.44 15.66
C TRP A 393 -34.86 4.17 15.06
N PHE A 394 -34.99 3.12 14.23
CA PHE A 394 -36.24 2.89 13.50
C PHE A 394 -37.23 2.04 14.32
N GLY A 395 -38.28 2.69 14.84
CA GLY A 395 -39.47 2.04 15.43
C GLY A 395 -40.40 1.48 14.34
N GLY A 396 -39.90 0.53 13.55
CA GLY A 396 -40.61 -0.02 12.40
C GLY A 396 -41.78 -0.95 12.75
N SER A 397 -42.49 -1.40 11.71
CA SER A 397 -43.63 -2.32 11.82
C SER A 397 -43.21 -3.78 12.05
N ALA A 398 -41.95 -4.11 12.37
CA ALA A 398 -41.55 -5.51 12.53
C ALA A 398 -42.37 -6.24 13.61
N ALA A 399 -42.82 -5.53 14.64
CA ALA A 399 -43.68 -6.07 15.70
C ALA A 399 -45.08 -6.50 15.21
N SER A 400 -45.51 -6.08 14.02
CA SER A 400 -46.80 -6.50 13.46
C SER A 400 -46.75 -7.89 12.81
N PHE A 401 -45.55 -8.44 12.54
CA PHE A 401 -45.42 -9.78 11.99
C PHE A 401 -45.58 -10.86 13.06
N LYS A 402 -46.31 -11.93 12.71
CA LYS A 402 -46.55 -13.07 13.61
C LYS A 402 -45.27 -13.79 14.03
N ASP A 403 -44.21 -13.72 13.22
CA ASP A 403 -42.91 -14.33 13.45
C ASP A 403 -41.84 -13.34 13.95
N ALA A 404 -42.23 -12.16 14.45
CA ALA A 404 -41.31 -11.13 14.94
C ALA A 404 -40.30 -11.64 15.99
N GLY A 405 -40.72 -12.60 16.82
CA GLY A 405 -39.85 -13.24 17.83
C GLY A 405 -38.67 -14.03 17.24
N THR A 406 -38.68 -14.33 15.94
CA THR A 406 -37.62 -15.08 15.24
C THR A 406 -36.54 -14.19 14.62
N PHE A 407 -36.69 -12.86 14.67
CA PHE A 407 -35.85 -11.96 13.88
C PHE A 407 -34.44 -11.82 14.44
N GLY A 408 -34.26 -12.02 15.75
CA GLY A 408 -32.95 -11.95 16.41
C GLY A 408 -32.18 -10.68 16.06
N SER A 409 -30.93 -10.83 15.61
CA SER A 409 -30.06 -9.71 15.20
C SER A 409 -30.54 -8.96 13.96
N TYR A 410 -31.47 -9.52 13.17
CA TYR A 410 -32.01 -8.87 11.99
C TYR A 410 -33.14 -7.87 12.28
N LEU A 411 -33.59 -7.76 13.55
CA LEU A 411 -34.73 -6.93 13.93
C LEU A 411 -34.62 -5.49 13.42
N ASN A 412 -33.48 -4.84 13.63
CA ASN A 412 -33.28 -3.43 13.27
C ASN A 412 -33.30 -3.21 11.76
N VAL A 413 -32.67 -4.10 10.99
CA VAL A 413 -32.65 -3.96 9.53
C VAL A 413 -34.03 -4.26 8.91
N ILE A 414 -34.76 -5.22 9.46
CA ILE A 414 -36.15 -5.52 9.04
C ILE A 414 -37.06 -4.34 9.38
N ASN A 415 -36.94 -3.76 10.58
CA ASN A 415 -37.67 -2.56 10.99
C ASN A 415 -37.43 -1.39 10.03
N TYR A 416 -36.16 -1.13 9.72
CA TYR A 416 -35.79 -0.07 8.80
C TYR A 416 -36.37 -0.32 7.40
N ALA A 417 -36.11 -1.50 6.81
CA ALA A 417 -36.52 -1.79 5.44
C ALA A 417 -38.05 -1.79 5.25
N THR A 418 -38.80 -2.26 6.25
CA THR A 418 -40.27 -2.22 6.23
C THR A 418 -40.81 -0.81 6.46
N GLY A 419 -40.18 -0.04 7.36
CA GLY A 419 -40.52 1.37 7.58
C GLY A 419 -40.29 2.25 6.35
N GLN A 420 -39.21 1.98 5.60
CA GLN A 420 -38.92 2.63 4.31
C GLN A 420 -39.76 2.09 3.14
N LYS A 421 -40.59 1.05 3.39
CA LYS A 421 -41.39 0.36 2.37
C LYS A 421 -40.55 -0.28 1.24
N TYR A 422 -39.29 -0.60 1.52
CA TYR A 422 -38.44 -1.36 0.59
C TYR A 422 -38.91 -2.81 0.44
N ILE A 423 -39.50 -3.36 1.50
CA ILE A 423 -40.00 -4.73 1.55
C ILE A 423 -41.28 -4.81 2.38
N TYR A 424 -42.13 -5.79 2.07
CA TYR A 424 -43.31 -6.14 2.86
C TYR A 424 -43.22 -7.59 3.35
N GLY A 425 -44.03 -7.93 4.36
CA GLY A 425 -44.27 -9.32 4.73
C GLY A 425 -45.21 -10.01 3.76
N TYR A 426 -45.46 -11.29 4.02
CA TYR A 426 -46.37 -12.12 3.25
C TYR A 426 -47.82 -11.95 3.71
N ASP A 427 -48.76 -12.36 2.87
CA ASP A 427 -50.21 -12.27 3.14
C ASP A 427 -50.65 -13.07 4.39
N ASP A 428 -49.86 -14.07 4.80
CA ASP A 428 -50.09 -14.83 6.03
C ASP A 428 -49.75 -14.06 7.32
N GLY A 429 -49.22 -12.84 7.20
CA GLY A 429 -48.82 -11.97 8.29
C GLY A 429 -47.44 -12.26 8.86
N THR A 430 -46.60 -13.02 8.16
CA THR A 430 -45.20 -13.31 8.55
C THR A 430 -44.18 -12.60 7.65
N PHE A 431 -42.93 -12.51 8.09
CA PHE A 431 -41.83 -11.96 7.31
C PHE A 431 -40.89 -13.04 6.72
N LYS A 432 -40.77 -14.17 7.42
CA LYS A 432 -39.91 -15.34 7.09
C LYS A 432 -38.44 -14.94 6.86
N PRO A 433 -37.73 -14.43 7.89
CA PRO A 433 -36.40 -13.86 7.72
C PRO A 433 -35.36 -14.84 7.18
N GLY A 434 -35.46 -16.12 7.57
CA GLY A 434 -34.55 -17.19 7.13
C GLY A 434 -34.88 -17.81 5.78
N ASN A 435 -35.98 -17.44 5.13
CA ASN A 435 -36.34 -18.03 3.85
C ASN A 435 -35.41 -17.53 2.73
N PRO A 436 -34.93 -18.43 1.84
CA PRO A 436 -34.25 -18.05 0.61
C PRO A 436 -35.06 -17.08 -0.25
N ILE A 437 -34.44 -15.97 -0.64
CA ILE A 437 -35.07 -14.96 -1.49
C ILE A 437 -34.97 -15.36 -2.97
N SER A 438 -35.99 -15.01 -3.75
CA SER A 438 -36.01 -15.21 -5.21
C SER A 438 -35.51 -14.00 -5.99
N TYR A 439 -35.16 -14.20 -7.27
CA TYR A 439 -34.79 -13.11 -8.17
C TYR A 439 -35.91 -12.08 -8.33
N THR A 440 -37.18 -12.53 -8.40
CA THR A 440 -38.36 -11.63 -8.43
C THR A 440 -38.41 -10.71 -7.20
N GLU A 441 -38.18 -11.27 -6.02
CA GLU A 441 -38.20 -10.50 -4.77
C GLU A 441 -37.02 -9.51 -4.71
N VAL A 442 -35.82 -9.94 -5.12
CA VAL A 442 -34.64 -9.07 -5.20
C VAL A 442 -34.90 -7.89 -6.15
N GLU A 443 -35.39 -8.16 -7.35
CA GLU A 443 -35.70 -7.10 -8.32
C GLU A 443 -36.75 -6.11 -7.79
N THR A 444 -37.78 -6.63 -7.12
CA THR A 444 -38.82 -5.80 -6.50
C THR A 444 -38.25 -4.90 -5.40
N ILE A 445 -37.39 -5.45 -4.52
CA ILE A 445 -36.76 -4.69 -3.44
C ILE A 445 -35.81 -3.64 -4.02
N MET A 446 -34.96 -4.02 -4.97
CA MET A 446 -34.00 -3.09 -5.58
C MET A 446 -34.68 -1.92 -6.29
N ASN A 447 -35.80 -2.15 -7.00
CA ASN A 447 -36.59 -1.07 -7.60
C ASN A 447 -37.23 -0.14 -6.56
N ARG A 448 -37.42 -0.58 -5.32
CA ARG A 448 -37.91 0.28 -4.23
C ARG A 448 -36.79 1.03 -3.52
N VAL A 449 -35.62 0.40 -3.40
CA VAL A 449 -34.41 1.04 -2.86
C VAL A 449 -33.89 2.10 -3.83
N LEU A 450 -33.94 1.83 -5.14
CA LEU A 450 -33.43 2.70 -6.20
C LEU A 450 -34.51 2.98 -7.27
N PRO A 451 -35.56 3.76 -6.94
CA PRO A 451 -36.73 3.95 -7.81
C PRO A 451 -36.42 4.60 -9.16
N ASN A 452 -35.32 5.35 -9.26
CA ASN A 452 -34.94 6.06 -10.48
C ASN A 452 -34.02 5.25 -11.41
N TRP A 453 -33.60 4.04 -11.02
CA TRP A 453 -32.63 3.25 -11.77
C TRP A 453 -33.26 2.17 -12.67
N SER A 454 -34.57 1.92 -12.56
CA SER A 454 -35.27 0.87 -13.33
C SER A 454 -34.51 -0.46 -13.33
N PHE A 455 -34.13 -0.93 -12.14
CA PHE A 455 -33.29 -2.11 -11.97
C PHE A 455 -33.93 -3.35 -12.59
N ARG A 456 -33.15 -4.11 -13.36
CA ARG A 456 -33.53 -5.40 -13.93
C ARG A 456 -32.47 -6.44 -13.64
N TRP A 457 -32.85 -7.54 -12.98
CA TRP A 457 -31.97 -8.66 -12.71
C TRP A 457 -31.38 -9.26 -13.99
N ALA A 458 -32.15 -9.26 -15.08
CA ALA A 458 -31.70 -9.74 -16.39
C ALA A 458 -30.38 -9.07 -16.85
N ASN A 459 -30.16 -7.80 -16.53
CA ASN A 459 -28.91 -7.11 -16.87
C ASN A 459 -27.74 -7.69 -16.08
N THR A 460 -27.91 -7.90 -14.77
CA THR A 460 -26.91 -8.57 -13.93
C THR A 460 -26.63 -9.98 -14.40
N ALA A 461 -27.67 -10.77 -14.71
CA ALA A 461 -27.53 -12.13 -15.21
C ALA A 461 -26.77 -12.20 -16.55
N ASN A 462 -27.01 -11.23 -17.45
CA ASN A 462 -26.25 -11.11 -18.69
C ASN A 462 -24.78 -10.76 -18.41
N ASN A 463 -24.50 -9.82 -17.50
CA ASN A 463 -23.13 -9.47 -17.14
C ASN A 463 -22.39 -10.67 -16.52
N MET A 464 -23.02 -11.45 -15.65
CA MET A 464 -22.46 -12.71 -15.15
C MET A 464 -22.08 -13.67 -16.29
N LEU A 465 -22.95 -13.80 -17.30
CA LEU A 465 -22.72 -14.69 -18.43
C LEU A 465 -21.56 -14.21 -19.31
N TYR A 466 -21.48 -12.91 -19.60
CA TYR A 466 -20.47 -12.35 -20.50
C TYR A 466 -19.12 -12.13 -19.82
N GLU A 467 -19.10 -11.56 -18.61
CA GLU A 467 -17.90 -11.21 -17.86
C GLU A 467 -17.32 -12.42 -17.14
N LYS A 468 -18.17 -13.18 -16.43
CA LYS A 468 -17.73 -14.26 -15.53
C LYS A 468 -17.90 -15.66 -16.12
N LYS A 469 -18.53 -15.78 -17.30
CA LYS A 469 -18.88 -17.06 -17.94
C LYS A 469 -19.76 -17.95 -17.06
N VAL A 470 -20.59 -17.33 -16.21
CA VAL A 470 -21.50 -18.01 -15.30
C VAL A 470 -22.94 -17.70 -15.66
N ARG A 471 -23.76 -18.74 -15.84
CA ARG A 471 -25.18 -18.62 -16.13
C ARG A 471 -25.97 -18.56 -14.81
N SER A 472 -26.82 -17.54 -14.66
CA SER A 472 -27.74 -17.41 -13.53
C SER A 472 -28.95 -18.34 -13.68
N ASP A 473 -29.44 -18.91 -12.57
CA ASP A 473 -30.66 -19.73 -12.55
C ASP A 473 -31.93 -18.93 -12.84
N SER A 474 -31.85 -17.60 -12.82
CA SER A 474 -32.93 -16.70 -13.23
C SER A 474 -33.37 -16.90 -14.68
N PHE A 475 -32.50 -17.43 -15.56
CA PHE A 475 -32.86 -17.77 -16.93
C PHE A 475 -33.85 -18.93 -17.02
N ASP A 476 -33.87 -19.82 -16.02
CA ASP A 476 -34.84 -20.93 -15.95
C ASP A 476 -36.14 -20.51 -15.23
N GLY A 477 -36.06 -19.46 -14.41
CA GLY A 477 -37.23 -18.82 -13.82
C GLY A 477 -36.88 -17.84 -12.71
N MET A 478 -37.54 -16.68 -12.70
CA MET A 478 -37.31 -15.63 -11.69
C MET A 478 -37.72 -16.03 -10.26
N ASN A 479 -38.48 -17.11 -10.09
CA ASN A 479 -38.85 -17.64 -8.78
C ASN A 479 -37.78 -18.56 -8.16
N ASN A 480 -36.73 -18.91 -8.93
CA ASN A 480 -35.56 -19.62 -8.41
C ASN A 480 -34.86 -18.79 -7.34
N LYS A 481 -34.05 -19.47 -6.53
CA LYS A 481 -33.40 -18.87 -5.36
C LYS A 481 -32.02 -18.35 -5.73
N ILE A 482 -31.71 -17.16 -5.22
CA ILE A 482 -30.46 -16.46 -5.51
C ILE A 482 -29.38 -16.85 -4.51
N THR A 483 -28.17 -17.04 -5.03
CA THR A 483 -26.99 -17.36 -4.23
C THR A 483 -26.39 -16.12 -3.57
N ARG A 484 -25.55 -16.33 -2.54
CA ARG A 484 -24.81 -15.26 -1.88
C ARG A 484 -23.81 -14.58 -2.83
N ALA A 485 -23.15 -15.36 -3.67
CA ALA A 485 -22.23 -14.82 -4.69
C ALA A 485 -22.92 -13.93 -5.71
N GLU A 486 -24.09 -14.34 -6.22
CA GLU A 486 -24.89 -13.54 -7.14
C GLU A 486 -25.27 -12.17 -6.56
N VAL A 487 -25.68 -12.14 -5.29
CA VAL A 487 -25.99 -10.87 -4.62
C VAL A 487 -24.76 -10.00 -4.44
N VAL A 488 -23.62 -10.57 -4.03
CA VAL A 488 -22.38 -9.81 -3.87
C VAL A 488 -21.93 -9.21 -5.20
N TYR A 489 -21.94 -10.01 -6.27
CA TYR A 489 -21.64 -9.54 -7.63
C TYR A 489 -22.58 -8.43 -8.07
N MET A 490 -23.91 -8.61 -7.93
CA MET A 490 -24.91 -7.60 -8.27
C MET A 490 -24.61 -6.27 -7.57
N LEU A 491 -24.47 -6.30 -6.24
CA LEU A 491 -24.26 -5.07 -5.47
C LEU A 491 -22.92 -4.43 -5.78
N TYR A 492 -21.87 -5.22 -6.02
CA TYR A 492 -20.56 -4.70 -6.39
C TYR A 492 -20.65 -3.92 -7.70
N LYS A 493 -21.24 -4.50 -8.76
CA LYS A 493 -21.41 -3.84 -10.07
C LYS A 493 -22.32 -2.60 -10.01
N MET A 494 -23.23 -2.53 -9.04
CA MET A 494 -24.10 -1.36 -8.88
C MET A 494 -23.44 -0.21 -8.12
N THR A 495 -22.34 -0.46 -7.41
CA THR A 495 -21.70 0.52 -6.51
C THR A 495 -20.29 0.92 -6.95
N ASN A 496 -19.81 0.36 -8.06
CA ASN A 496 -18.48 0.58 -8.62
C ASN A 496 -18.59 0.64 -10.12
#